data_AF-A0A3N5T9C7-F1
#
_entry.id   AF-A0A3N5T9C7-F1
#
_cell.length_a   1.000
_cell.length_b   1.000
_cell.length_c   1.000
_cell.angle_alpha   90.00
_cell.angle_beta   90.00
_cell.angle_gamma   90.00
#
_symmetry.space_group_name_H-M   'P 1'
#
loop_
_entity.id
_entity.type
_entity.pdbx_description
1 polymer ?
#
loop_
_entity_poly.entity_id
_entity_poly.type
_entity_poly.pdbx_seq_one_letter_code
_entity_poly.pdbx_strand_id
1 'polypeptide(L)'
;MASLVLGCKGLLSGSGSVIADLHAALWKAVQDNDLVQARLINDRIYPLSSIFYSDPLLDMHNRMKEALAILERIPSAACRLPWLRVSSGEVSRIRTALQKAGVKPEGAFTGKN
;
A
#
# COMPACT_ATOMS: atom_id res chain seq x y z
N MET A 1 -0.16 7.71 -8.59
CA MET A 1 -0.16 9.02 -7.91
C MET A 1 0.34 10.11 -8.87
N ALA A 2 -0.53 10.65 -9.72
CA ALA A 2 -0.14 11.60 -10.78
C ALA A 2 0.22 13.01 -10.26
N SER A 3 -0.19 13.39 -9.06
CA SER A 3 0.06 14.73 -8.50
C SER A 3 1.55 15.05 -8.32
N LEU A 4 2.40 14.04 -8.09
CA LEU A 4 3.85 14.24 -7.95
C LEU A 4 4.48 14.80 -9.23
N VAL A 5 4.06 14.33 -10.40
CA VAL A 5 4.57 14.84 -11.70
C VAL A 5 3.99 16.21 -12.05
N LEU A 6 2.97 16.68 -11.33
CA LEU A 6 2.38 18.02 -11.48
C LEU A 6 3.03 19.06 -10.53
N GLY A 7 4.08 18.70 -9.78
CA GLY A 7 4.83 19.61 -8.92
C GLY A 7 4.44 19.57 -7.43
N CYS A 8 3.62 18.60 -6.99
CA CYS A 8 3.42 18.38 -5.56
C CYS A 8 4.72 17.94 -4.88
N LYS A 9 4.98 18.46 -3.67
CA LYS A 9 6.25 18.26 -2.94
C LYS A 9 6.25 17.04 -2.01
N GLY A 10 5.27 16.17 -2.12
CA GLY A 10 5.15 15.00 -1.25
C GLY A 10 3.78 14.36 -1.31
N LEU A 11 3.59 13.36 -0.44
CA LEU A 11 2.39 12.55 -0.37
C LEU A 11 1.95 12.34 1.07
N LEU A 12 0.68 12.60 1.34
CA LEU A 12 -0.02 12.18 2.56
C LEU A 12 -0.85 10.96 2.22
N SER A 13 -0.48 9.79 2.74
CA SER A 13 -1.12 8.52 2.36
C SER A 13 -1.27 7.58 3.53
N GLY A 14 -2.50 7.11 3.78
CA GLY A 14 -2.77 6.08 4.79
C GLY A 14 -2.08 4.76 4.47
N SER A 15 -2.02 4.39 3.18
CA SER A 15 -1.29 3.19 2.74
C SER A 15 0.21 3.28 2.99
N GLY A 16 0.74 4.46 3.35
CA GLY A 16 2.12 4.63 3.80
C GLY A 16 2.43 3.83 5.06
N SER A 17 1.41 3.49 5.87
CA SER A 17 1.57 2.55 6.98
C SER A 17 2.02 1.14 6.54
N VAL A 18 1.74 0.75 5.29
CA VAL A 18 2.03 -0.59 4.73
C VAL A 18 3.15 -0.55 3.69
N ILE A 19 3.19 0.48 2.84
CA ILE A 19 4.05 0.55 1.65
C ILE A 19 4.83 1.86 1.54
N ALA A 20 5.34 2.36 2.68
CA ALA A 20 6.17 3.57 2.72
C ALA A 20 7.37 3.51 1.77
N ASP A 21 7.97 2.33 1.62
CA ASP A 21 9.09 2.07 0.73
C ASP A 21 8.74 2.29 -0.75
N LEU A 22 7.61 1.77 -1.23
CA LEU A 22 7.12 2.03 -2.58
C LEU A 22 6.83 3.52 -2.81
N HIS A 23 6.28 4.22 -1.80
CA HIS A 23 6.07 5.66 -1.90
C HIS A 23 7.39 6.44 -1.98
N ALA A 24 8.38 6.07 -1.17
CA ALA A 24 9.71 6.70 -1.19
C ALA A 24 10.40 6.47 -2.54
N ALA A 25 10.34 5.25 -3.07
CA ALA A 25 10.89 4.91 -4.39
C ALA A 25 10.18 5.68 -5.52
N LEU A 26 8.84 5.77 -5.48
CA LEU A 26 8.08 6.55 -6.45
C LEU A 26 8.48 8.03 -6.40
N TRP A 27 8.58 8.59 -5.19
CA TRP A 27 8.99 9.98 -5.00
C TRP A 27 10.39 10.23 -5.57
N LYS A 28 11.35 9.35 -5.28
CA LYS A 28 12.71 9.44 -5.82
C LYS A 28 12.73 9.38 -7.34
N ALA A 29 12.01 8.44 -7.95
CA ALA A 29 11.93 8.32 -9.41
C ALA A 29 11.37 9.59 -10.07
N VAL A 30 10.35 10.23 -9.47
CA VAL A 30 9.81 11.50 -9.95
C VAL A 30 10.83 12.64 -9.79
N GLN A 31 11.56 12.70 -8.67
CA GLN A 31 12.62 13.69 -8.46
C GLN A 31 13.76 13.56 -9.49
N ASP A 32 14.06 12.33 -9.90
CA ASP A 32 15.10 12.02 -10.89
C ASP A 32 14.61 12.16 -12.34
N ASN A 33 13.34 12.57 -12.54
CA ASN A 33 12.68 12.62 -13.84
C ASN A 33 12.63 11.25 -14.58
N ASP A 34 12.73 10.14 -13.84
CA ASP A 34 12.59 8.78 -14.38
C ASP A 34 11.13 8.34 -14.36
N LEU A 35 10.38 8.79 -15.37
CA LEU A 35 8.96 8.50 -15.50
C LEU A 35 8.67 7.02 -15.82
N VAL A 36 9.64 6.31 -16.39
CA VAL A 36 9.52 4.88 -16.68
C VAL A 36 9.51 4.10 -15.37
N GLN A 37 10.50 4.34 -14.50
CA GLN A 37 10.53 3.72 -13.18
C GLN A 37 9.36 4.17 -12.30
N ALA A 38 9.00 5.46 -12.34
CA ALA A 38 7.84 5.95 -11.61
C ALA A 38 6.55 5.20 -12.02
N ARG A 39 6.38 4.89 -13.31
CA ARG A 39 5.24 4.10 -13.79
C ARG A 39 5.28 2.66 -13.29
N LEU A 40 6.42 1.98 -13.38
CA LEU A 40 6.58 0.61 -12.89
C LEU A 40 6.28 0.50 -11.39
N ILE A 41 6.75 1.46 -10.59
CA ILE A 41 6.46 1.52 -9.15
C ILE A 41 4.97 1.79 -8.91
N ASN A 42 4.37 2.72 -9.67
CA ASN A 42 2.94 3.00 -9.57
C ASN A 42 2.08 1.77 -9.91
N ASP A 43 2.49 0.96 -10.89
CA ASP A 43 1.79 -0.27 -11.27
C ASP A 43 1.83 -1.33 -10.15
N ARG A 44 2.89 -1.34 -9.32
CA ARG A 44 2.96 -2.15 -8.09
C ARG A 44 2.06 -1.61 -6.98
N ILE A 45 1.94 -0.29 -6.86
CA ILE A 45 1.10 0.39 -5.85
C ILE A 45 -0.41 0.23 -6.16
N TYR A 46 -0.77 0.20 -7.44
CA TYR A 46 -2.16 0.28 -7.89
C TYR A 46 -3.06 -0.85 -7.35
N PRO A 47 -2.66 -2.14 -7.36
CA PRO A 47 -3.45 -3.22 -6.77
C PRO A 47 -3.79 -2.98 -5.30
N LEU A 48 -2.83 -2.51 -4.51
CA LEU A 48 -3.05 -2.22 -3.09
C LEU A 48 -3.98 -1.03 -2.90
N SER A 49 -3.77 0.06 -3.65
CA SER A 49 -4.62 1.25 -3.59
C SER A 49 -6.07 0.92 -3.96
N SER A 50 -6.27 0.10 -4.98
CA SER A 50 -7.61 -0.31 -5.43
C SER A 50 -8.40 -1.10 -4.38
N ILE A 51 -7.72 -1.86 -3.50
CA ILE A 51 -8.35 -2.61 -2.43
C ILE A 51 -8.48 -1.78 -1.16
N PHE A 52 -7.43 -1.05 -0.76
CA PHE A 52 -7.49 -0.22 0.46
C PHE A 52 -8.59 0.82 0.38
N TYR A 53 -8.75 1.48 -0.77
CA TYR A 53 -9.73 2.55 -0.94
C TYR A 53 -11.00 2.09 -1.67
N SER A 54 -11.29 0.78 -1.71
CA SER A 54 -12.56 0.27 -2.27
C SER A 54 -13.75 0.62 -1.38
N ASP A 55 -14.96 0.56 -1.96
CA ASP A 55 -16.19 0.65 -1.18
C ASP A 55 -16.31 -0.53 -0.18
N PRO A 56 -16.79 -0.29 1.05
CA PRO A 56 -17.04 1.02 1.67
C PRO A 56 -15.72 1.71 2.04
N LEU A 57 -15.65 3.04 1.81
CA LEU A 57 -14.43 3.83 2.02
C LEU A 57 -13.98 3.85 3.49
N LEU A 58 -14.94 3.75 4.41
CA LEU A 58 -14.69 3.79 5.85
C LEU A 58 -13.81 2.63 6.35
N ASP A 59 -13.78 1.50 5.63
CA ASP A 59 -12.98 0.32 5.98
C ASP A 59 -11.52 0.43 5.54
N MET A 60 -11.07 1.56 4.98
CA MET A 60 -9.71 1.69 4.45
C MET A 60 -8.62 1.32 5.48
N HIS A 61 -8.78 1.77 6.72
CA HIS A 61 -7.83 1.51 7.79
C HIS A 61 -7.90 0.06 8.27
N ASN A 62 -9.09 -0.54 8.25
CA ASN A 62 -9.27 -1.95 8.61
C ASN A 62 -8.55 -2.85 7.60
N ARG A 63 -8.64 -2.55 6.30
CA ARG A 63 -7.91 -3.26 5.24
C ARG A 63 -6.40 -3.07 5.34
N MET A 64 -5.92 -1.87 5.66
CA MET A 64 -4.49 -1.61 5.87
C MET A 64 -3.97 -2.36 7.11
N LYS A 65 -4.74 -2.38 8.19
CA LYS A 65 -4.41 -3.12 9.42
C LYS A 65 -4.41 -4.63 9.19
N GLU A 66 -5.34 -5.13 8.38
CA GLU A 66 -5.36 -6.52 7.94
C GLU A 66 -4.10 -6.85 7.11
N ALA A 67 -3.70 -5.98 6.18
CA ALA A 67 -2.45 -6.15 5.44
C ALA A 67 -1.23 -6.20 6.36
N LEU A 68 -1.16 -5.34 7.39
CA LEU A 68 -0.07 -5.36 8.37
C LEU A 68 -0.02 -6.66 9.17
N ALA A 69 -1.18 -7.22 9.54
CA ALA A 69 -1.24 -8.50 10.24
C ALA A 69 -0.86 -9.66 9.32
N ILE A 70 -1.30 -9.65 8.05
CA ILE A 70 -0.89 -10.63 7.03
C ILE A 70 0.62 -10.63 6.81
N LEU A 71 1.24 -9.44 6.84
CA LEU A 71 2.68 -9.24 6.71
C LEU A 71 3.43 -9.48 8.02
N GLU A 72 2.75 -9.90 9.09
CA GLU A 72 3.33 -10.15 10.42
C GLU A 72 4.03 -8.93 11.05
N ARG A 73 3.69 -7.71 10.59
CA ARG A 73 4.25 -6.45 11.12
C ARG A 73 3.54 -5.99 12.39
N ILE A 74 2.33 -6.49 12.62
CA ILE A 74 1.58 -6.30 13.86
C ILE A 74 0.92 -7.64 14.26
N PRO A 75 0.66 -7.88 15.56
CA PRO A 75 0.14 -9.17 16.01
C PRO A 75 -1.36 -9.38 15.73
N SER A 76 -2.13 -8.33 15.41
CA SER A 76 -3.57 -8.45 15.19
C SER A 76 -4.15 -7.30 14.39
N ALA A 77 -5.07 -7.64 13.48
CA ALA A 77 -5.88 -6.69 12.72
C ALA A 77 -7.13 -6.17 13.46
N ALA A 78 -7.38 -6.59 14.71
CA ALA A 78 -8.60 -6.23 15.44
C ALA A 78 -8.69 -4.71 15.69
N CYS A 79 -9.81 -4.09 15.31
CA CYS A 79 -10.11 -2.70 15.61
C CYS A 79 -11.04 -2.59 16.83
N ARG A 80 -11.03 -1.43 17.49
CA ARG A 80 -12.00 -1.13 18.55
C ARG A 80 -13.38 -0.92 17.91
N LEU A 81 -14.42 -1.47 18.53
CA LEU A 81 -15.81 -1.21 18.12
C LEU A 81 -16.09 0.30 18.04
N PRO A 82 -16.87 0.78 17.05
CA PRO A 82 -17.78 0.00 16.19
C PRO A 82 -17.14 -0.65 14.95
N TRP A 83 -15.82 -0.51 14.75
CA TRP A 83 -15.13 -1.07 13.58
C TRP A 83 -14.96 -2.57 13.68
N LEU A 84 -15.47 -3.28 12.67
CA LEU A 84 -15.41 -4.74 12.57
C LEU A 84 -14.21 -5.19 11.72
N ARG A 85 -13.88 -6.48 11.83
CA ARG A 85 -12.91 -7.09 10.93
C ARG A 85 -13.47 -7.14 9.51
N VAL A 86 -12.57 -7.03 8.54
CA VAL A 86 -12.90 -7.22 7.13
C VAL A 86 -13.31 -8.67 6.85
N SER A 87 -14.14 -8.86 5.83
CA SER A 87 -14.62 -10.19 5.45
C SER A 87 -13.49 -11.12 4.98
N SER A 88 -13.68 -12.44 5.08
CA SER A 88 -12.70 -13.42 4.55
C SER A 88 -12.43 -13.27 3.05
N GLY A 89 -13.44 -12.83 2.29
CA GLY A 89 -13.31 -12.46 0.88
C GLY A 89 -12.39 -11.25 0.69
N GLU A 90 -12.51 -10.22 1.53
CA GLU A 90 -11.59 -9.08 1.53
C GLU A 90 -10.17 -9.48 1.95
N VAL A 91 -10.01 -10.32 2.97
CA VAL A 91 -8.68 -10.85 3.36
C VAL A 91 -7.99 -11.51 2.16
N SER A 92 -8.72 -12.33 1.40
CA SER A 92 -8.20 -13.00 0.20
C SER A 92 -7.79 -12.00 -0.89
N ARG A 93 -8.58 -10.93 -1.11
CA ARG A 93 -8.23 -9.85 -2.04
C ARG A 93 -6.99 -9.07 -1.61
N ILE A 94 -6.85 -8.80 -0.30
CA ILE A 94 -5.68 -8.12 0.27
C ILE A 94 -4.42 -8.97 0.05
N ARG A 95 -4.46 -10.28 0.33
CA ARG A 95 -3.34 -11.21 0.06
C ARG A 95 -2.93 -11.19 -1.41
N THR A 96 -3.90 -11.25 -2.31
CA THR A 96 -3.66 -11.19 -3.76
C THR A 96 -3.02 -9.87 -4.17
N ALA A 97 -3.47 -8.74 -3.61
CA ALA A 97 -2.91 -7.42 -3.90
C ALA A 97 -1.47 -7.29 -3.39
N LEU A 98 -1.17 -7.80 -2.18
CA LEU A 98 0.20 -7.84 -1.63
C LEU A 98 1.15 -8.67 -2.50
N GLN A 99 0.70 -9.84 -2.97
CA GLN A 99 1.47 -10.68 -3.90
C GLN A 99 1.75 -9.95 -5.22
N LYS A 100 0.74 -9.34 -5.84
CA LYS A 100 0.90 -8.57 -7.09
C LYS A 100 1.84 -7.38 -6.92
N ALA A 101 1.80 -6.71 -5.77
CA ALA A 101 2.69 -5.60 -5.44
C ALA A 101 4.13 -6.04 -5.11
N GLY A 102 4.36 -7.34 -4.88
CA GLY A 102 5.64 -7.88 -4.44
C GLY A 102 6.04 -7.39 -3.05
N VAL A 103 5.08 -7.19 -2.15
CA VAL A 103 5.32 -6.73 -0.78
C VAL A 103 5.43 -7.94 0.15
N LYS A 104 6.53 -8.02 0.89
CA LYS A 104 6.84 -9.08 1.85
C LYS A 104 6.89 -8.53 3.28
N PRO A 105 6.96 -9.39 4.31
CA PRO A 105 7.08 -8.95 5.70
C PRO A 105 8.15 -7.88 5.91
N GLU A 106 9.31 -8.03 5.28
CA GLU A 106 10.47 -7.14 5.46
C GLU A 106 10.41 -5.89 4.56
N GLY A 107 9.53 -5.85 3.56
CA GLY A 107 9.41 -4.72 2.63
C GLY A 107 9.12 -5.12 1.19
N ALA A 108 9.01 -4.12 0.32
CA ALA A 108 8.78 -4.22 -1.11
C ALA A 108 10.08 -4.35 -1.93
N PHE A 109 11.25 -4.12 -1.32
CA PHE A 109 12.56 -4.13 -1.97
C PHE A 109 13.56 -5.06 -1.26
N THR A 110 13.14 -6.27 -0.92
CA THR A 110 14.02 -7.25 -0.24
C THR A 110 15.04 -7.86 -1.21
N GLY A 111 16.27 -7.37 -1.12
CA GLY A 111 17.44 -7.77 -1.91
C GLY A 111 18.37 -6.56 -2.04
N LYS A 112 19.66 -6.70 -1.71
CA LYS A 112 20.67 -5.63 -1.62
C LYS A 112 20.49 -4.52 -2.66
N ASN A 113 20.44 -3.27 -2.17
CA ASN A 113 20.91 -2.10 -2.94
C ASN A 113 22.37 -2.30 -3.34
#